data_AF-K1SVX9-F1
#
_entry.id   AF-K1SVX9-F1
#
_cell.length_a   1.000
_cell.length_b   1.000
_cell.length_c   1.000
_cell.angle_alpha   90.00
_cell.angle_beta   90.00
_cell.angle_gamma   90.00
#
_symmetry.space_group_name_H-M   'P 1'
#
loop_
_entity.id
_entity.type
_entity.pdbx_description
1 polymer ?
#
loop_
_entity_poly.entity_id
_entity_poly.type
_entity_poly.pdbx_seq_one_letter_code
_entity_poly.pdbx_strand_id
1 'polypeptide(L)' 'IEQVRKSTKPMLFIHGDKDAFVPYAMLHPLYEAKTKGRKAIFIAKGSVHAMAYRDHHEEYTHIVKDFVSKGE' A
#
# COMPACT_ATOMS: atom_id res chain seq x y z
N ILE A 1 2.55 -11.65 8.36
CA ILE A 1 2.82 -10.65 9.42
C ILE A 1 4.31 -10.60 9.79
N GLU A 2 4.89 -11.67 10.32
CA GLU A 2 6.27 -11.63 10.86
C GLU A 2 7.37 -11.22 9.88
N GLN A 3 7.21 -11.51 8.58
CA GLN A 3 8.18 -11.05 7.57
C GLN A 3 8.14 -9.53 7.36
N VAL A 4 6.94 -8.93 7.41
CA VAL A 4 6.80 -7.47 7.28
C VAL A 4 7.44 -6.77 8.48
N ARG A 5 7.31 -7.35 9.68
CA ARG A 5 7.93 -6.83 10.93
C ARG A 5 9.46 -6.81 10.88
N LYS A 6 10.07 -7.75 10.16
CA LYS A 6 11.52 -7.83 9.99
C LYS A 6 12.07 -6.85 8.95
N SER A 7 11.24 -6.41 8.00
CA SER A 7 11.69 -5.60 6.86
C SER A 7 12.17 -4.21 7.30
N THR A 8 13.36 -3.82 6.87
CA THR A 8 13.94 -2.47 7.05
C THR A 8 13.69 -1.55 5.85
N LYS A 9 13.38 -2.10 4.67
CA LYS A 9 13.19 -1.33 3.43
C LYS A 9 11.95 -0.44 3.48
N PRO A 10 11.93 0.74 2.85
CA PRO A 10 10.72 1.52 2.70
C PRO A 10 9.59 0.68 2.09
N MET A 11 8.35 0.85 2.57
CA MET A 11 7.19 0.12 2.06
C MET A 11 5.97 1.02 1.89
N LEU A 12 5.41 1.04 0.67
CA LEU A 12 4.13 1.66 0.36
C LEU A 12 3.09 0.54 0.22
N PHE A 13 2.02 0.61 1.03
CA PHE A 13 0.90 -0.32 0.95
C PHE A 13 -0.22 0.31 0.11
N ILE A 14 -0.65 -0.38 -0.94
CA ILE A 14 -1.74 0.06 -1.81
C ILE A 14 -2.82 -1.01 -1.82
N HIS A 15 -4.05 -0.67 -1.46
CA HIS A 15 -5.16 -1.64 -1.41
C HIS A 15 -6.49 -1.01 -1.82
N GLY A 16 -7.33 -1.74 -2.54
CA GLY A 16 -8.69 -1.32 -2.88
C GLY A 16 -9.69 -1.71 -1.80
N ASP A 17 -10.53 -0.78 -1.33
CA ASP A 17 -11.49 -1.06 -0.24
C ASP A 17 -12.67 -1.96 -0.65
N LYS A 18 -12.77 -2.31 -1.94
CA LYS A 18 -13.71 -3.30 -2.49
C LYS A 18 -13.02 -4.59 -2.94
N ASP A 19 -11.76 -4.81 -2.59
CA ASP A 19 -11.08 -6.08 -2.86
C ASP A 19 -11.67 -7.21 -2.00
N ALA A 20 -12.38 -8.12 -2.66
CA ALA A 20 -12.95 -9.33 -2.07
C ALA A 20 -12.06 -10.58 -2.26
N PHE A 21 -11.00 -10.49 -3.09
CA PHE A 21 -10.05 -11.58 -3.32
C PHE A 21 -8.96 -11.59 -2.25
N VAL A 22 -8.39 -10.42 -1.96
CA VAL A 22 -7.56 -10.18 -0.77
C VAL A 22 -8.32 -9.23 0.15
N PRO A 23 -8.89 -9.70 1.26
CA PRO A 23 -9.75 -8.89 2.11
C PRO A 23 -9.07 -7.59 2.55
N TYR A 24 -9.75 -6.45 2.33
CA TYR A 24 -9.26 -5.12 2.73
C TYR A 24 -8.83 -5.04 4.21
N ALA A 25 -9.47 -5.81 5.09
CA ALA A 25 -9.11 -5.90 6.50
C ALA A 25 -7.64 -6.33 6.75
N MET A 26 -6.99 -7.01 5.80
CA MET A 26 -5.58 -7.41 5.90
C MET A 26 -4.59 -6.25 5.79
N LEU A 27 -5.02 -5.10 5.23
CA LEU A 27 -4.19 -3.92 5.08
C LEU A 27 -3.66 -3.42 6.43
N HIS A 28 -4.55 -3.23 7.41
CA HIS A 28 -4.18 -2.66 8.70
C HIS A 28 -3.17 -3.52 9.48
N PRO A 29 -3.37 -4.84 9.67
CA PRO A 29 -2.38 -5.69 10.32
C PRO A 29 -1.00 -5.65 9.66
N LEU A 30 -0.92 -5.59 8.33
CA LEU A 30 0.35 -5.50 7.60
C LEU A 30 1.02 -4.13 7.77
N TYR A 31 0.24 -3.05 7.66
CA TYR A 31 0.73 -1.68 7.86
C TYR A 31 1.23 -1.45 9.29
N GLU A 32 0.53 -1.96 10.30
CA GLU A 32 0.95 -1.88 11.70
C GLU A 32 2.17 -2.77 11.99
N ALA A 33 2.25 -3.95 11.38
CA ALA A 33 3.43 -4.81 11.50
C ALA A 33 4.71 -4.16 10.97
N LYS A 34 4.61 -3.23 10.02
CA LYS A 34 5.76 -2.46 9.51
C LYS A 34 6.21 -1.44 10.57
N THR A 35 7.20 -1.81 11.39
CA THR A 35 7.69 -0.97 12.50
C THR A 35 9.08 -0.37 12.26
N LYS A 36 9.81 -0.83 11.24
CA LYS A 36 11.16 -0.35 10.90
C LYS A 36 11.14 0.39 9.56
N GLY A 37 11.86 1.49 9.42
CA GLY A 37 11.94 2.25 8.16
C GLY A 37 10.62 2.93 7.75
N ARG A 38 10.69 3.76 6.70
CA ARG A 38 9.56 4.55 6.20
C ARG A 38 8.40 3.65 5.73
N LYS A 39 7.17 4.01 6.11
CA LYS A 39 5.94 3.39 5.62
C LYS A 39 4.94 4.44 5.14
N ALA A 40 4.13 4.06 4.16
CA ALA A 40 3.01 4.86 3.66
C ALA A 40 1.86 3.94 3.24
N ILE A 41 0.66 4.50 3.15
CA ILE A 41 -0.56 3.78 2.80
C ILE A 41 -1.35 4.60 1.78
N PHE A 42 -1.89 3.92 0.77
CA PHE A 42 -2.86 4.46 -0.17
C PHE A 42 -4.04 3.51 -0.28
N ILE A 43 -5.24 4.04 -0.07
CA ILE A 43 -6.49 3.28 -0.18
C ILE A 43 -7.16 3.72 -1.49
N ALA A 44 -7.16 2.83 -2.47
CA ALA A 44 -7.82 3.02 -3.76
C ALA A 44 -9.33 2.81 -3.57
N LYS A 45 -10.03 3.88 -3.15
CA LYS A 45 -11.47 3.82 -2.84
C LYS A 45 -12.27 3.29 -4.04
N GLY A 46 -13.16 2.34 -3.78
CA GLY A 46 -14.01 1.71 -4.79
C GLY A 46 -13.33 0.64 -5.64
N SER A 47 -11.99 0.53 -5.60
CA SER A 47 -11.29 -0.44 -6.45
C SER A 47 -11.41 -1.87 -5.93
N VAL A 48 -11.67 -2.78 -6.85
CA VAL A 48 -11.58 -4.23 -6.64
C VAL A 48 -10.16 -4.72 -6.91
N HIS A 49 -9.92 -6.03 -6.73
CA HIS A 49 -8.62 -6.65 -6.95
C HIS A 49 -8.00 -6.27 -8.30
N ALA A 50 -6.72 -5.88 -8.28
CA ALA A 50 -5.93 -5.45 -9.44
C ALA A 50 -6.40 -4.17 -10.17
N MET A 51 -7.40 -3.42 -9.66
CA MET A 51 -7.96 -2.26 -10.37
C MET A 51 -7.46 -0.90 -9.90
N ALA A 52 -6.69 -0.83 -8.81
CA ALA A 52 -6.23 0.43 -8.21
C ALA A 52 -5.54 1.38 -9.21
N TYR A 53 -4.65 0.86 -10.08
CA TYR A 53 -3.97 1.69 -11.08
C TYR A 53 -4.90 2.15 -12.21
N ARG A 54 -5.87 1.33 -12.61
CA ARG A 54 -6.83 1.72 -13.67
C ARG A 54 -7.75 2.82 -13.15
N ASP A 55 -8.31 2.62 -11.97
CA ASP A 55 -9.36 3.48 -11.42
C ASP A 55 -8.80 4.82 -10.91
N HIS A 56 -7.56 4.82 -10.42
CA HIS A 56 -6.89 5.98 -9.82
C HIS A 56 -5.55 6.29 -10.52
N HIS A 57 -5.50 6.23 -11.86
CA HIS A 57 -4.25 6.27 -12.63
C HIS A 57 -3.32 7.44 -12.28
N GLU A 58 -3.82 8.67 -12.30
CA GLU A 58 -3.03 9.86 -12.02
C GLU A 58 -2.55 9.88 -10.55
N GLU A 59 -3.46 9.64 -9.61
CA GLU A 59 -3.17 9.64 -8.17
C GLU A 59 -2.18 8.52 -7.79
N TYR A 60 -2.42 7.30 -8.25
CA TYR A 60 -1.52 6.15 -8.05
C TYR A 60 -0.12 6.49 -8.56
N THR A 61 -0.02 7.01 -9.79
CA THR A 61 1.25 7.36 -10.42
C THR A 61 1.99 8.42 -9.61
N HIS A 62 1.29 9.45 -9.16
CA HIS A 62 1.86 10.51 -8.33
C HIS A 62 2.34 9.98 -6.97
N ILE A 63 1.51 9.20 -6.25
CA ILE A 63 1.85 8.63 -4.94
C ILE A 63 3.06 7.71 -5.05
N VAL A 64 3.10 6.84 -6.06
CA VAL A 64 4.24 5.92 -6.27
C VAL A 64 5.50 6.72 -6.58
N LYS A 65 5.43 7.68 -7.51
CA LYS A 65 6.56 8.55 -7.87
C LYS A 65 7.09 9.28 -6.63
N ASP A 66 6.22 9.93 -5.88
CA ASP A 66 6.59 10.65 -4.66
C ASP A 66 7.20 9.73 -3.61
N PHE A 67 6.66 8.51 -3.47
CA PHE A 67 7.18 7.54 -2.53
C PHE A 67 8.59 7.08 -2.90
N VAL A 68 8.88 6.82 -4.17
CA VAL A 68 10.20 6.34 -4.62
C VAL A 68 11.23 7.46 -4.79
N SER A 69 10.80 8.68 -5.13
CA SER A 69 11.70 9.83 -5.31
C SER A 69 12.23 10.39 -3.98
N LYS A 70 11.54 10.14 -2.88
CA LYS A 70 12.05 10.43 -1.54
C LYS A 70 13.10 9.38 -1.17
N GLY A 71 14.38 9.75 -1.27
CA GLY A 71 15.49 9.00 -0.67
C GLY A 71 15.25 8.74 0.82
N GLU A 72 16.05 7.83 1.42
CA GLU A 72 15.92 7.46 2.85
C GLU A 72 15.89 8.66 3.80
#